data_AF-A0A4Q0S812-F1
#
_entry.id   AF-A0A4Q0S812-F1
#
_cell.length_a   1.000
_cell.length_b   1.000
_cell.length_c   1.000
_cell.angle_alpha   90.00
_cell.angle_beta   90.00
_cell.angle_gamma   90.00
#
_symmetry.space_group_name_H-M   'P 1'
#
loop_
_entity.id
_entity.type
_entity.pdbx_description
1 polymer ?
#
loop_
_entity_poly.entity_id
_entity_poly.type
_entity_poly.pdbx_seq_one_letter_code
_entity_poly.pdbx_strand_id
1 'polypeptide(L)'
;MSSQEISTQSTAAADRDLIFVVIERHRELSAHYDAALSVSAKLDKGSEFDAADEISSQRSHALAEHANVLIRSAPTTIAGVIALTRYVGSLREWELPDDDAWYRVFLEGLADAIDGIAMAQRLARDGD
;
A
#
# COMPACT_ATOMS: atom_id res chain seq x y z
N MET A 1 35.83 -15.90 -11.62
CA MET A 1 34.43 -16.01 -11.18
C MET A 1 34.09 -14.72 -10.44
N SER A 2 33.08 -14.00 -10.94
CA SER A 2 32.66 -12.67 -10.48
C SER A 2 32.27 -12.65 -9.01
N SER A 3 32.87 -11.75 -8.23
CA SER A 3 32.47 -11.44 -6.85
C SER A 3 31.83 -10.05 -6.72
N GLN A 4 31.42 -9.43 -7.84
CA GLN A 4 30.95 -8.04 -7.86
C GLN A 4 29.42 -7.87 -7.97
N GLU A 5 28.64 -8.92 -8.21
CA GLU A 5 27.19 -8.75 -8.50
C GLU A 5 26.29 -8.79 -7.26
N ILE A 6 26.79 -9.26 -6.12
CA ILE A 6 25.98 -9.39 -4.88
C ILE A 6 26.08 -8.13 -4.01
N SER A 7 27.15 -7.34 -4.15
CA SER A 7 27.41 -6.19 -3.28
C SER A 7 26.63 -4.92 -3.67
N THR A 8 26.14 -4.80 -4.90
CA THR A 8 25.35 -3.63 -5.37
C THR A 8 23.84 -3.82 -5.19
N GLN A 9 23.35 -5.06 -5.20
CA GLN A 9 21.93 -5.35 -5.05
C GLN A 9 21.44 -5.14 -3.60
N SER A 10 22.32 -5.37 -2.61
CA SER A 10 22.00 -5.26 -1.19
C SER A 10 21.80 -3.81 -0.71
N THR A 11 22.57 -2.85 -1.27
CA THR A 11 22.46 -1.43 -0.88
C THR A 11 21.26 -0.74 -1.54
N ALA A 12 20.95 -1.08 -2.80
CA ALA A 12 19.83 -0.48 -3.53
C ALA A 12 18.44 -0.86 -2.97
N ALA A 13 18.33 -2.00 -2.27
CA ALA A 13 17.08 -2.43 -1.64
C ALA A 13 16.81 -1.71 -0.31
N ALA A 14 17.86 -1.34 0.44
CA ALA A 14 17.74 -0.63 1.71
C ALA A 14 17.38 0.86 1.55
N ASP A 15 17.71 1.45 0.40
CA ASP A 15 17.39 2.85 0.03
C ASP A 15 16.03 3.01 -0.65
N ARG A 16 15.31 1.91 -0.88
CA ARG A 16 14.03 1.96 -1.59
C ARG A 16 12.92 2.33 -0.62
N ASP A 17 12.22 3.42 -0.92
CA ASP A 17 11.06 3.90 -0.19
C ASP A 17 10.08 2.74 0.13
N LEU A 18 9.81 2.51 1.42
CA LEU A 18 8.99 1.39 1.87
C LEU A 18 7.56 1.45 1.34
N ILE A 19 7.12 2.61 0.86
CA ILE A 19 5.79 2.77 0.28
C ILE A 19 5.53 1.83 -0.89
N PHE A 20 6.56 1.47 -1.67
CA PHE A 20 6.40 0.50 -2.75
C PHE A 20 5.99 -0.87 -2.23
N VAL A 21 6.52 -1.30 -1.08
CA VAL A 21 6.14 -2.56 -0.44
C VAL A 21 4.70 -2.49 0.08
N VAL A 22 4.31 -1.36 0.67
CA VAL A 22 2.95 -1.16 1.17
C VAL A 22 1.93 -1.21 0.03
N ILE A 23 2.23 -0.56 -1.11
CA ILE A 23 1.40 -0.58 -2.32
C ILE A 23 1.26 -2.01 -2.86
N GLU A 24 2.37 -2.73 -3.03
CA GLU A 24 2.32 -4.10 -3.55
C GLU A 24 1.52 -5.03 -2.64
N ARG A 25 1.68 -4.89 -1.32
CA ARG A 25 0.88 -5.68 -0.38
C ARG A 25 -0.61 -5.37 -0.46
N HIS A 26 -0.98 -4.11 -0.65
CA HIS A 26 -2.38 -3.74 -0.85
C HIS A 26 -2.96 -4.36 -2.13
N ARG A 27 -2.21 -4.32 -3.25
CA ARG A 27 -2.59 -4.96 -4.51
C ARG A 27 -2.81 -6.46 -4.36
N GLU A 28 -1.90 -7.13 -3.66
CA GLU A 28 -1.99 -8.57 -3.40
C GLU A 28 -3.27 -8.91 -2.61
N LEU A 29 -3.57 -8.13 -1.56
CA LEU A 29 -4.77 -8.34 -0.74
C LEU A 29 -6.06 -8.05 -1.52
N SER A 30 -6.08 -7.01 -2.36
CA SER A 30 -7.20 -6.71 -3.25
C SER A 30 -7.46 -7.87 -4.22
N ALA A 31 -6.39 -8.40 -4.85
CA ALA A 31 -6.51 -9.56 -5.74
C ALA A 31 -7.00 -10.83 -5.01
N HIS A 32 -6.56 -11.07 -3.76
CA HIS A 32 -7.04 -12.19 -2.96
C HIS A 32 -8.53 -12.06 -2.59
N TYR A 33 -8.98 -10.84 -2.30
CA TYR A 33 -10.39 -10.57 -2.03
C TYR A 33 -11.25 -10.78 -3.29
N ASP A 34 -10.85 -10.22 -4.43
CA ASP A 34 -11.53 -10.40 -5.72
C ASP A 34 -11.63 -11.89 -6.10
N ALA A 35 -10.54 -12.66 -5.87
CA ALA A 35 -10.54 -14.10 -6.11
C ALA A 35 -11.52 -14.84 -5.21
N ALA A 36 -11.60 -14.48 -3.92
CA ALA A 36 -12.53 -15.08 -2.96
C ALA A 36 -14.00 -14.76 -3.32
N LEU A 37 -14.30 -13.50 -3.63
CA LEU A 37 -15.63 -13.10 -4.11
C LEU A 37 -16.04 -13.82 -5.40
N SER A 38 -15.09 -14.03 -6.32
CA SER A 38 -15.36 -14.76 -7.57
C SER A 38 -15.77 -16.22 -7.33
N VAL A 39 -15.34 -16.83 -6.22
CA VAL A 39 -15.76 -18.18 -5.83
C VAL A 39 -17.17 -18.16 -5.26
N SER A 40 -17.44 -17.32 -4.26
CA SER A 40 -18.76 -17.25 -3.63
C SER A 40 -19.86 -16.89 -4.63
N ALA A 41 -19.57 -16.01 -5.59
CA ALA A 41 -20.51 -15.61 -6.65
C ALA A 41 -20.95 -16.76 -7.59
N LYS A 42 -20.25 -17.90 -7.61
CA LYS A 42 -20.56 -19.05 -8.46
C LYS A 42 -21.33 -20.15 -7.73
N LEU A 43 -21.50 -20.03 -6.42
CA LEU A 43 -22.13 -21.03 -5.58
C LEU A 43 -23.59 -20.68 -5.33
N ASP A 44 -24.45 -21.69 -5.36
CA ASP A 44 -25.82 -21.55 -4.89
C ASP A 44 -25.83 -21.42 -3.37
N LYS A 45 -26.86 -20.72 -2.84
CA LYS A 45 -27.03 -20.56 -1.39
C LYS A 45 -27.07 -21.92 -0.70
N GLY A 46 -26.24 -22.07 0.34
CA GLY A 46 -26.06 -23.31 1.08
C GLY A 46 -24.72 -23.30 1.81
N SER A 47 -24.37 -24.41 2.45
CA SER A 47 -23.19 -24.49 3.31
C SER A 47 -21.87 -24.17 2.60
N GLU A 48 -21.75 -24.48 1.30
CA GLU A 48 -20.56 -24.17 0.51
C GLU A 48 -20.46 -22.66 0.22
N PHE A 49 -21.60 -22.01 -0.07
CA PHE A 49 -21.67 -20.55 -0.19
C PHE A 49 -21.29 -19.89 1.14
N ASP A 50 -21.87 -20.33 2.26
CA ASP A 50 -21.59 -19.75 3.58
C ASP A 50 -20.09 -19.86 3.94
N ALA A 51 -19.46 -21.01 3.62
CA ALA A 51 -18.03 -21.19 3.81
C ALA A 51 -17.18 -20.28 2.90
N ALA A 52 -17.59 -20.10 1.64
CA ALA A 52 -16.90 -19.21 0.70
C ALA A 52 -17.07 -17.73 1.08
N ASP A 53 -18.25 -17.35 1.56
CA ASP A 53 -18.58 -16.00 2.02
C ASP A 53 -17.75 -15.61 3.24
N GLU A 54 -17.62 -16.52 4.21
CA GLU A 54 -16.74 -16.35 5.37
C GLU A 54 -15.27 -16.11 4.94
N ILE A 55 -14.79 -16.82 3.92
CA ILE A 55 -13.44 -16.59 3.38
C ILE A 55 -13.33 -15.20 2.75
N SER A 56 -14.30 -14.78 1.94
CA SER A 56 -14.28 -13.43 1.35
C SER A 56 -14.36 -12.34 2.42
N SER A 57 -15.13 -12.56 3.49
CA SER A 57 -15.21 -11.66 4.66
C SER A 57 -13.85 -11.51 5.33
N GLN A 58 -13.15 -12.61 5.58
CA GLN A 58 -11.79 -12.58 6.14
C GLN A 58 -10.79 -11.84 5.24
N ARG A 59 -10.88 -12.02 3.92
CA ARG A 59 -10.03 -11.29 2.96
C ARG A 59 -10.38 -9.81 2.89
N SER A 60 -11.66 -9.46 2.97
CA SER A 60 -12.14 -8.08 3.05
C SER A 60 -11.55 -7.39 4.29
N HIS A 61 -11.60 -8.05 5.45
CA HIS A 61 -11.06 -7.50 6.68
C HIS A 61 -9.55 -7.23 6.57
N ALA A 62 -8.77 -8.20 6.05
CA ALA A 62 -7.34 -8.02 5.85
C ALA A 62 -7.02 -6.87 4.86
N LEU A 63 -7.82 -6.72 3.81
CA LEU A 63 -7.70 -5.59 2.88
C LEU A 63 -7.98 -4.27 3.59
N ALA A 64 -9.06 -4.17 4.36
CA ALA A 64 -9.43 -2.96 5.09
C ALA A 64 -8.38 -2.55 6.14
N GLU A 65 -7.82 -3.51 6.88
CA GLU A 65 -6.70 -3.26 7.80
C GLU A 65 -5.48 -2.70 7.06
N HIS A 66 -5.14 -3.26 5.90
CA HIS A 66 -3.98 -2.81 5.14
C HIS A 66 -4.24 -1.50 4.37
N ALA A 67 -5.48 -1.22 3.97
CA ALA A 67 -5.87 0.08 3.43
C ALA A 67 -5.63 1.19 4.47
N ASN A 68 -5.91 0.91 5.75
CA ASN A 68 -5.61 1.82 6.84
C ASN A 68 -4.10 2.08 7.01
N VAL A 69 -3.25 1.07 6.77
CA VAL A 69 -1.79 1.22 6.75
C VAL A 69 -1.36 2.04 5.54
N LEU A 70 -1.89 1.74 4.35
CA LEU A 70 -1.58 2.46 3.10
C LEU A 70 -1.85 3.96 3.23
N ILE A 71 -3.03 4.33 3.72
CA ILE A 71 -3.45 5.74 3.88
C ILE A 71 -2.58 6.50 4.89
N ARG A 72 -2.04 5.83 5.90
CA ARG A 72 -1.19 6.43 6.94
C ARG A 72 0.31 6.35 6.64
N SER A 73 0.69 5.72 5.54
CA SER A 73 2.10 5.54 5.20
C SER A 73 2.70 6.86 4.70
N ALA A 74 3.87 7.22 5.23
CA ALA A 74 4.61 8.41 4.85
C ALA A 74 5.76 8.04 3.90
N PRO A 75 5.70 8.40 2.61
CA PRO A 75 6.81 8.21 1.69
C PRO A 75 8.02 9.05 2.11
N THR A 76 9.23 8.53 1.90
CA THR A 76 10.48 9.22 2.22
C THR A 76 11.17 9.82 0.99
N THR A 77 10.59 9.62 -0.19
CA THR A 77 11.11 10.10 -1.47
C THR A 77 10.02 10.75 -2.31
N ILE A 78 10.38 11.69 -3.21
CA ILE A 78 9.43 12.27 -4.16
C ILE A 78 8.84 11.20 -5.09
N ALA A 79 9.64 10.21 -5.47
CA ALA A 79 9.15 9.07 -6.26
C ALA A 79 8.06 8.29 -5.50
N GLY A 80 8.25 8.07 -4.20
CA GLY A 80 7.27 7.44 -3.32
C GLY A 80 5.99 8.27 -3.15
N VAL A 81 6.11 9.59 -2.95
CA VAL A 81 4.97 10.53 -2.91
C VAL A 81 4.12 10.42 -4.18
N ILE A 82 4.76 10.44 -5.35
CA ILE A 82 4.08 10.31 -6.64
C ILE A 82 3.42 8.94 -6.77
N ALA A 83 4.13 7.86 -6.42
CA ALA A 83 3.61 6.50 -6.50
C ALA A 83 2.38 6.30 -5.61
N LEU A 84 2.44 6.75 -4.37
CA LEU A 84 1.34 6.67 -3.42
C LEU A 84 0.12 7.46 -3.90
N THR A 85 0.31 8.72 -4.28
CA THR A 85 -0.78 9.59 -4.75
C THR A 85 -1.48 8.98 -5.96
N ARG A 86 -0.72 8.49 -6.95
CA ARG A 86 -1.28 7.83 -8.12
C ARG A 86 -2.01 6.55 -7.77
N TYR A 87 -1.46 5.77 -6.85
CA TYR A 87 -2.08 4.51 -6.46
C TYR A 87 -3.40 4.73 -5.72
N VAL A 88 -3.42 5.58 -4.68
CA VAL A 88 -4.66 5.93 -3.95
C VAL A 88 -5.70 6.52 -4.89
N GLY A 89 -5.31 7.41 -5.81
CA GLY A 89 -6.22 7.97 -6.81
C GLY A 89 -6.75 6.97 -7.85
N SER A 90 -6.19 5.75 -7.91
CA SER A 90 -6.66 4.67 -8.79
C SER A 90 -7.55 3.64 -8.08
N LEU A 91 -7.62 3.69 -6.75
CA LEU A 91 -8.40 2.73 -5.95
C LEU A 91 -9.90 2.96 -6.12
N ARG A 92 -10.65 1.87 -6.04
CA ARG A 92 -12.12 1.91 -5.94
C ARG A 92 -12.53 2.23 -4.51
N GLU A 93 -13.77 2.67 -4.32
CA GLU A 93 -14.31 3.02 -3.00
C GLU A 93 -14.19 1.87 -1.99
N TRP A 94 -14.50 0.64 -2.40
CA TRP A 94 -14.41 -0.55 -1.53
C TRP A 94 -12.97 -0.98 -1.20
N GLU A 95 -11.96 -0.42 -1.88
CA GLU A 95 -10.54 -0.67 -1.62
C GLU A 95 -9.93 0.37 -0.65
N LEU A 96 -10.72 1.37 -0.23
CA LEU A 96 -10.30 2.41 0.70
C LEU A 96 -10.82 2.09 2.11
N PRO A 97 -10.26 2.71 3.16
CA PRO A 97 -10.82 2.57 4.51
C PRO A 97 -12.28 3.03 4.56
N ASP A 98 -13.10 2.31 5.32
CA ASP A 98 -14.52 2.63 5.54
C ASP A 98 -14.76 3.92 6.36
N ASP A 99 -13.71 4.57 6.85
CA ASP A 99 -13.80 5.81 7.62
C ASP A 99 -13.91 7.03 6.70
N ASP A 100 -15.02 7.76 6.79
CA ASP A 100 -15.27 9.01 6.05
C ASP A 100 -14.15 10.05 6.19
N ALA A 101 -13.30 9.99 7.21
CA ALA A 101 -12.19 10.93 7.42
C ALA A 101 -10.85 10.49 6.80
N TRP A 102 -10.77 9.34 6.11
CA TRP A 102 -9.50 8.78 5.61
C TRP A 102 -8.72 9.78 4.73
N TYR A 103 -9.43 10.58 3.92
CA TYR A 103 -8.80 11.53 2.99
C TYR A 103 -8.03 12.63 3.73
N ARG A 104 -8.48 13.02 4.93
CA ARG A 104 -7.81 14.05 5.72
C ARG A 104 -6.49 13.52 6.23
N VAL A 105 -6.52 12.32 6.81
CA VAL A 105 -5.33 11.61 7.30
C VAL A 105 -4.31 11.42 6.17
N PHE A 106 -4.79 11.02 4.98
CA PHE A 106 -3.97 10.88 3.79
C PHE A 106 -3.26 12.18 3.41
N LEU A 107 -4.01 13.28 3.29
CA LEU A 107 -3.50 14.56 2.82
C LEU A 107 -2.56 15.22 3.83
N GLU A 108 -2.86 15.10 5.12
CA GLU A 108 -1.98 15.56 6.21
C GLU A 108 -0.65 14.80 6.18
N GLY A 109 -0.70 13.46 6.14
CA GLY A 109 0.51 12.63 6.06
C GLY A 109 1.34 12.88 4.79
N LEU A 110 0.68 13.17 3.66
CA LEU A 110 1.35 13.52 2.40
C LEU A 110 2.07 14.87 2.49
N ALA A 111 1.42 15.87 3.12
CA ALA A 111 2.02 17.18 3.33
C ALA A 111 3.25 17.09 4.25
N ASP A 112 3.13 16.37 5.37
CA ASP A 112 4.22 16.15 6.31
C ASP A 112 5.41 15.42 5.65
N ALA A 113 5.12 14.43 4.80
CA ALA A 113 6.15 13.72 4.03
C ALA A 113 6.90 14.66 3.07
N ILE A 114 6.18 15.51 2.34
CA ILE A 114 6.79 16.47 1.41
C ILE A 114 7.68 17.46 2.16
N ASP A 115 7.21 17.99 3.29
CA ASP A 115 7.98 18.91 4.12
C ASP A 115 9.25 18.24 4.68
N GLY A 116 9.12 17.01 5.17
CA GLY A 116 10.24 16.21 5.66
C GLY A 116 11.31 15.97 4.58
N ILE A 117 10.89 15.63 3.35
CA ILE A 117 11.79 15.45 2.21
C ILE A 117 12.50 16.77 1.86
N ALA A 118 11.75 17.89 1.80
CA ALA A 118 12.32 19.20 1.50
C ALA A 118 13.35 19.65 2.54
N MET A 119 13.08 19.40 3.84
CA MET A 119 14.04 19.68 4.91
C MET A 119 15.31 18.83 4.80
N ALA A 120 15.16 17.52 4.55
CA ALA A 120 16.32 16.62 4.39
C ALA A 120 17.21 17.05 3.22
N GLN A 121 16.63 17.47 2.10
CA GLN A 121 17.38 17.97 0.94
C GLN A 121 18.14 19.27 1.23
N ARG A 122 17.58 20.18 2.05
CA ARG A 122 18.28 21.40 2.47
C ARG A 122 19.48 21.09 3.37
N LEU A 123 19.28 20.22 4.36
CA LEU A 123 20.37 19.80 5.26
C LEU A 123 21.52 19.14 4.50
N ALA A 124 21.22 18.31 3.49
CA ALA A 124 22.23 17.70 2.63
C ALA A 124 23.00 18.73 1.78
N ARG A 125 22.36 19.84 1.42
CA ARG A 125 22.96 20.91 0.60
C ARG A 125 23.82 21.88 1.41
N ASP A 126 23.45 22.14 2.66
CA ASP A 126 24.15 23.09 3.54
C ASP A 126 25.32 22.43 4.33
N GLY A 127 25.44 21.10 4.27
CA GLY A 127 26.50 20.32 4.93
C GLY A 127 27.71 19.99 4.06
N ASP A 128 27.68 20.34 2.77
CA ASP A 128 28.78 20.27 1.77
C ASP A 128 29.43 21.65 1.57
#